data_AF-A0A662KMG9-F1
#
_entry.id   AF-A0A662KMG9-F1
#
_cell.length_a   1.000
_cell.length_b   1.000
_cell.length_c   1.000
_cell.angle_alpha   90.00
_cell.angle_beta   90.00
_cell.angle_gamma   90.00
#
_symmetry.space_group_name_H-M   'P 1'
#
loop_
_entity.id
_entity.type
_entity.pdbx_description
1 polymer ?
#
loop_
_entity_poly.entity_id
_entity_poly.type
_entity_poly.pdbx_seq_one_letter_code
_entity_poly.pdbx_strand_id
1 'polypeptide(L)'
;WKGTIILDEADFRDSNEKNEVIKILNCGFERGRPVIRCRQNDVETLQFLPTYCPKVIATRRPFEDKALESRCLTERMIETSRKDIPDVLPSEFYEEQEELRNKLLMFRLRNYNSIDPRKIQEIDLGDIEPRLRQATRSFASLFSGIPDMLNEFRDFLRKYNEELVEERSETIEGMIVNAIFSLKEEGYERITSSDIAFRVKERFGIERITPQSVGKYLKSLGIERKRDRDQRYIIWKENLMNKLGRRYIPGFVTSVTSVTSNSGKLEDYDEGFPHANVTNVTHVTQETVQKFIQQLEQERGDDGLIDFEKAVDICLSLGIPQPTKFIKQLQARRILLEPFPGKLEVWRGRK
;
A
#
# COMPACT_ATOMS: atom_id res chain seq x y z
N TRP A 1 10.02 -8.15 30.10
CA TRP A 1 9.32 -7.50 28.97
C TRP A 1 8.80 -6.15 29.45
N LYS A 2 8.77 -5.10 28.61
CA LYS A 2 8.21 -3.79 29.00
C LYS A 2 6.69 -3.80 28.83
N GLY A 3 5.96 -3.03 29.62
CA GLY A 3 4.50 -2.92 29.51
C GLY A 3 4.07 -2.27 28.19
N THR A 4 2.80 -2.46 27.83
CA THR A 4 2.14 -1.72 26.75
C THR A 4 1.79 -0.32 27.24
N ILE A 5 2.07 0.70 26.44
CA ILE A 5 1.58 2.07 26.73
C ILE A 5 0.20 2.20 26.11
N ILE A 6 -0.76 2.67 26.90
CA ILE A 6 -2.10 3.05 26.44
C ILE A 6 -2.21 4.56 26.62
N LEU A 7 -2.47 5.27 25.53
CA LEU A 7 -2.78 6.69 25.54
C LEU A 7 -4.24 6.83 25.09
N ASP A 8 -5.11 7.12 26.03
CA ASP A 8 -6.48 7.51 25.74
C ASP A 8 -6.56 9.02 25.56
N GLU A 9 -7.42 9.49 24.66
CA GLU A 9 -7.56 10.91 24.29
C GLU A 9 -6.22 11.62 23.97
N ALA A 10 -5.38 11.02 23.12
CA ALA A 10 -4.10 11.59 22.70
C ALA A 10 -4.23 12.78 21.72
N ASP A 11 -5.27 13.60 21.89
CA ASP A 11 -5.58 14.79 21.09
C ASP A 11 -4.77 16.00 21.57
N PHE A 12 -3.45 15.93 21.41
CA PHE A 12 -2.55 17.00 21.84
C PHE A 12 -2.77 18.29 21.04
N ARG A 13 -2.73 19.45 21.74
CA ARG A 13 -2.81 20.77 21.11
C ARG A 13 -1.77 20.99 20.01
N ASP A 14 -0.60 20.41 20.19
CA ASP A 14 0.46 20.35 19.19
C ASP A 14 0.87 18.88 19.04
N SER A 15 0.80 18.34 17.83
CA SER A 15 1.20 16.96 17.52
C SER A 15 2.31 16.89 16.45
N ASN A 16 3.06 17.98 16.28
CA ASN A 16 4.25 18.00 15.45
C ASN A 16 5.45 17.32 16.12
N GLU A 17 6.56 17.22 15.39
CA GLU A 17 7.78 16.53 15.81
C GLU A 17 8.47 17.11 17.06
N LYS A 18 8.12 18.34 17.46
CA LYS A 18 8.69 19.03 18.62
C LYS A 18 7.94 18.68 19.91
N ASN A 19 6.74 18.11 19.82
CA ASN A 19 6.03 17.67 21.00
C ASN A 19 6.76 16.48 21.65
N GLU A 20 6.94 16.58 22.97
CA GLU A 20 7.72 15.61 23.75
C GLU A 20 7.08 14.21 23.77
N VAL A 21 5.75 14.12 23.71
CA VAL A 21 5.02 12.86 23.58
C VAL A 21 5.24 12.26 22.19
N ILE A 22 5.15 13.06 21.13
CA ILE A 22 5.42 12.62 19.76
C ILE A 22 6.86 12.10 19.64
N LYS A 23 7.82 12.75 20.31
CA LYS A 23 9.20 12.25 20.42
C LYS A 23 9.28 10.90 21.13
N ILE A 24 8.57 10.70 22.23
CA ILE A 24 8.49 9.39 22.92
C ILE A 24 7.94 8.31 22.00
N LEU A 25 6.86 8.61 21.26
CA LEU A 25 6.23 7.69 20.32
C LEU A 25 7.18 7.33 19.17
N ASN A 26 7.77 8.33 18.52
CA ASN A 26 8.73 8.15 17.43
C ASN A 26 9.99 7.37 17.87
N CYS A 27 10.58 7.72 19.03
CA CYS A 27 11.71 6.98 19.60
C CYS A 27 11.33 5.52 19.95
N GLY A 28 10.09 5.30 20.40
CA GLY A 28 9.60 4.00 20.82
C GLY A 28 9.30 3.01 19.68
N PHE A 29 9.45 3.44 18.43
CA PHE A 29 9.23 2.58 17.26
C PHE A 29 10.34 1.54 17.07
N GLU A 30 11.59 1.88 17.41
CA GLU A 30 12.77 1.02 17.23
C GLU A 30 13.52 0.81 18.56
N ARG A 31 14.14 -0.35 18.73
CA ARG A 31 15.02 -0.62 19.87
C ARG A 31 16.28 0.25 19.80
N GLY A 32 16.82 0.62 20.97
CA GLY A 32 18.07 1.36 21.06
C GLY A 32 17.94 2.88 20.85
N ARG A 33 16.71 3.41 20.80
CA ARG A 33 16.45 4.85 20.67
C ARG A 33 15.77 5.38 21.94
N PRO A 34 16.48 5.47 23.07
CA PRO A 34 15.89 6.02 24.30
C PRO A 34 15.61 7.52 24.14
N VAL A 35 14.67 8.02 24.92
CA VAL A 35 14.52 9.46 25.14
C VAL A 35 15.49 9.87 26.23
N ILE A 36 16.38 10.81 25.92
CA ILE A 36 17.37 11.33 26.87
C ILE A 36 16.80 12.60 27.51
N ARG A 37 16.81 12.65 28.85
CA ARG A 37 16.37 13.80 29.65
C ARG A 37 17.44 14.13 30.69
N CYS A 38 17.47 15.37 31.13
CA CYS A 38 18.21 15.81 32.31
C CYS A 38 17.27 16.61 33.21
N ARG A 39 17.64 16.80 34.47
CA ARG A 39 16.88 17.69 35.35
C ARG A 39 17.33 19.11 35.07
N GLN A 40 16.41 20.07 35.14
CA GLN A 40 16.74 21.47 34.89
C GLN A 40 17.85 21.99 35.85
N ASN A 41 17.88 21.47 37.07
CA ASN A 41 18.85 21.85 38.11
C ASN A 41 20.08 20.93 38.15
N ASP A 42 20.17 19.94 37.25
CA ASP A 42 21.28 18.99 37.16
C ASP A 42 21.38 18.49 35.72
N VAL A 43 22.08 19.28 34.91
CA VAL A 43 22.28 19.04 33.47
C VAL A 43 23.36 18.01 33.17
N GLU A 44 24.21 17.70 34.15
CA GLU A 44 25.28 16.71 34.02
C GLU A 44 24.76 15.28 34.19
N THR A 45 23.70 15.11 34.98
CA THR A 45 23.03 13.82 35.13
C THR A 45 22.01 13.57 34.01
N LEU A 46 22.39 12.70 33.07
CA LEU A 46 21.52 12.24 31.99
C LEU A 46 20.70 11.00 32.40
N GLN A 47 19.41 11.04 32.10
CA GLN A 47 18.47 9.92 32.21
C GLN A 47 18.16 9.37 30.82
N PHE A 48 18.38 8.06 30.64
CA PHE A 48 18.05 7.34 29.42
C PHE A 48 16.76 6.56 29.62
N LEU A 49 15.67 7.05 29.02
CA LEU A 49 14.34 6.47 29.18
C LEU A 49 14.03 5.57 27.97
N PRO A 50 14.00 4.23 28.14
CA PRO A 50 13.65 3.34 27.03
C PRO A 50 12.17 3.47 26.70
N THR A 51 11.87 3.79 25.45
CA THR A 51 10.49 4.02 24.97
C THR A 51 9.97 2.89 24.08
N TYR A 52 10.81 1.91 23.73
CA TYR A 52 10.41 0.79 22.87
C TYR A 52 9.45 -0.17 23.59
N CYS A 53 8.20 -0.18 23.14
CA CYS A 53 7.15 -1.09 23.59
C CYS A 53 5.95 -1.04 22.62
N PRO A 54 5.04 -2.02 22.67
CA PRO A 54 3.73 -1.89 22.04
C PRO A 54 2.99 -0.67 22.58
N LYS A 55 2.25 0.01 21.70
CA LYS A 55 1.49 1.22 22.03
C LYS A 55 0.10 1.12 21.44
N VAL A 56 -0.91 1.45 22.24
CA VAL A 56 -2.29 1.63 21.81
C VAL A 56 -2.62 3.10 22.05
N ILE A 57 -3.12 3.77 21.03
CA ILE A 57 -3.30 5.21 21.02
C ILE A 57 -4.71 5.47 20.48
N ALA A 58 -5.53 6.18 21.25
CA ALA A 58 -6.82 6.66 20.80
C ALA A 58 -6.75 8.17 20.57
N THR A 59 -7.15 8.62 19.37
CA THR A 59 -7.25 10.04 19.01
C THR A 59 -8.54 10.29 18.24
N ARG A 60 -9.05 11.52 18.28
CA ARG A 60 -10.19 11.98 17.47
C ARG A 60 -9.74 12.44 16.09
N ARG A 61 -8.47 12.82 15.94
CA ARG A 61 -7.88 13.29 14.68
C ARG A 61 -6.50 12.66 14.44
N PRO A 62 -6.07 12.54 13.19
CA PRO A 62 -4.69 12.17 12.87
C PRO A 62 -3.69 13.17 13.45
N PHE A 63 -2.51 12.68 13.83
CA PHE A 63 -1.37 13.50 14.23
C PHE A 63 -0.87 14.34 13.05
N GLU A 64 -0.37 15.54 13.36
CA GLU A 64 0.27 16.41 12.36
C GLU A 64 1.60 15.81 11.86
N ASP A 65 2.33 15.10 12.72
CA ASP A 65 3.54 14.37 12.33
C ASP A 65 3.21 13.16 11.43
N LYS A 66 3.28 13.38 10.11
CA LYS A 66 3.11 12.34 9.09
C LYS A 66 4.05 11.15 9.29
N ALA A 67 5.20 11.35 9.92
CA ALA A 67 6.15 10.27 10.16
C ALA A 67 5.62 9.29 11.22
N LEU A 68 5.05 9.78 12.33
CA LEU A 68 4.37 8.96 13.33
C LEU A 68 3.17 8.24 12.71
N GLU A 69 2.27 8.96 12.03
CA GLU A 69 1.08 8.38 11.37
C GLU A 69 1.44 7.22 10.44
N SER A 70 2.48 7.39 9.61
CA SER A 70 2.91 6.34 8.68
C SER A 70 3.39 5.04 9.35
N ARG A 71 3.63 5.06 10.66
CA ARG A 71 4.08 3.91 11.46
C ARG A 71 2.98 3.36 12.36
N CYS A 72 1.78 3.92 12.29
CA CYS A 72 0.59 3.43 12.98
C CYS A 72 -0.20 2.47 12.09
N LEU A 73 -0.83 1.48 12.74
CA LEU A 73 -1.97 0.78 12.18
C LEU A 73 -3.20 1.49 12.73
N THR A 74 -3.75 2.41 11.95
CA THR A 74 -4.82 3.31 12.35
C THR A 74 -6.15 2.72 11.88
N GLU A 75 -6.98 2.31 12.82
CA GLU A 75 -8.36 1.91 12.56
C GLU A 75 -9.27 3.12 12.79
N ARG A 76 -9.97 3.58 11.74
CA ARG A 76 -10.94 4.66 11.88
C ARG A 76 -12.26 4.10 12.40
N MET A 77 -12.56 4.35 13.66
CA MET A 77 -13.84 3.96 14.24
C MET A 77 -14.98 4.78 13.63
N ILE A 78 -16.01 4.09 13.14
CA ILE A 78 -17.24 4.68 12.59
C ILE A 78 -18.38 4.38 13.56
N GLU A 79 -19.34 5.30 13.65
CA GLU A 79 -20.56 5.08 14.43
C GLU A 79 -21.25 3.79 13.97
N THR A 80 -21.58 2.95 14.94
CA THR A 80 -22.27 1.68 14.68
C THR A 80 -23.76 1.90 14.49
N SER A 81 -24.36 1.25 13.50
CA SER A 81 -25.81 1.20 13.32
C SER A 81 -26.48 0.09 14.14
N ARG A 82 -25.67 -0.73 14.83
CA ARG A 82 -26.13 -1.83 15.68
C ARG A 82 -26.84 -1.29 16.92
N LYS A 83 -28.06 -1.79 17.16
CA LYS A 83 -28.89 -1.42 18.31
C LYS A 83 -28.82 -2.44 19.46
N ASP A 84 -28.12 -3.55 19.24
CA ASP A 84 -27.95 -4.67 20.18
C ASP A 84 -26.75 -4.49 21.12
N ILE A 85 -25.98 -3.40 20.95
CA ILE A 85 -24.85 -3.08 21.82
C ILE A 85 -25.38 -2.20 22.98
N PRO A 86 -25.35 -2.69 24.23
CA PRO A 86 -25.79 -1.90 25.37
C PRO A 86 -24.82 -0.74 25.64
N ASP A 87 -25.34 0.32 26.25
CA ASP A 87 -24.58 1.50 26.69
C ASP A 87 -23.58 1.15 27.81
N VAL A 88 -23.98 0.25 28.70
CA VAL A 88 -23.11 -0.36 29.69
C VAL A 88 -22.85 -1.81 29.29
N LEU A 89 -21.59 -2.14 29.06
CA LEU A 89 -21.19 -3.49 28.67
C LEU A 89 -21.46 -4.48 29.82
N PRO A 90 -22.11 -5.63 29.55
CA PRO A 90 -22.50 -6.59 30.57
C PRO A 90 -21.33 -7.50 30.96
N SER A 91 -21.49 -8.32 32.00
CA SER A 91 -20.43 -9.21 32.51
C SER A 91 -19.89 -10.17 31.45
N GLU A 92 -20.75 -10.67 30.57
CA GLU A 92 -20.43 -11.63 29.52
C GLU A 92 -19.36 -11.08 28.56
N PHE A 93 -19.37 -9.76 28.31
CA PHE A 93 -18.35 -9.10 27.50
C PHE A 93 -16.95 -9.24 28.14
N TYR A 94 -16.87 -9.03 29.45
CA TYR A 94 -15.60 -9.11 30.19
C TYR A 94 -15.11 -10.54 30.35
N GLU A 95 -16.04 -11.50 30.50
CA GLU A 95 -15.74 -12.93 30.51
C GLU A 95 -15.17 -13.39 29.16
N GLU A 96 -15.80 -13.01 28.04
CA GLU A 96 -15.28 -13.30 26.70
C GLU A 96 -13.92 -12.63 26.47
N GLN A 97 -13.76 -11.37 26.89
CA GLN A 97 -12.48 -10.66 26.83
C GLN A 97 -11.37 -11.41 27.59
N GLU A 98 -11.66 -11.94 28.77
CA GLU A 98 -10.72 -12.74 29.55
C GLU A 98 -10.38 -14.05 28.82
N GLU A 99 -11.37 -14.75 28.27
CA GLU A 99 -11.17 -15.98 27.51
C GLU A 99 -10.24 -15.76 26.29
N LEU A 100 -10.48 -14.69 25.53
CA LEU A 100 -9.64 -14.30 24.39
C LEU A 100 -8.20 -14.01 24.83
N ARG A 101 -8.01 -13.28 25.94
CA ARG A 101 -6.68 -13.01 26.50
C ARG A 101 -5.96 -14.29 26.92
N ASN A 102 -6.67 -15.25 27.51
CA ASN A 102 -6.13 -16.55 27.89
C ASN A 102 -5.73 -17.38 26.66
N LYS A 103 -6.53 -17.36 25.58
CA LYS A 103 -6.17 -17.97 24.29
C LYS A 103 -4.91 -17.36 23.70
N LEU A 104 -4.77 -16.04 23.71
CA LEU A 104 -3.57 -15.34 23.24
C LEU A 104 -2.33 -15.65 24.10
N LEU A 105 -2.49 -15.79 25.42
CA LEU A 105 -1.42 -16.22 26.32
C LEU A 105 -0.98 -17.65 26.01
N MET A 106 -1.92 -18.58 25.85
CA MET A 106 -1.63 -19.95 25.45
C MET A 106 -0.89 -20.00 24.10
N PHE A 107 -1.33 -19.22 23.11
CA PHE A 107 -0.64 -19.08 21.83
C PHE A 107 0.82 -18.64 22.03
N ARG A 108 1.05 -17.60 22.85
CA ARG A 108 2.41 -17.13 23.15
C ARG A 108 3.28 -18.24 23.75
N LEU A 109 2.77 -18.97 24.74
CA LEU A 109 3.54 -20.02 25.42
C LEU A 109 3.87 -21.19 24.48
N ARG A 110 2.93 -21.61 23.63
CA ARG A 110 3.14 -22.68 22.64
C ARG A 110 4.14 -22.31 21.56
N ASN A 111 4.17 -21.04 21.15
CA ASN A 111 4.97 -20.57 20.01
C ASN A 111 6.24 -19.81 20.41
N TYR A 112 6.53 -19.68 21.71
CA TYR A 112 7.66 -18.85 22.19
C TYR A 112 9.01 -19.26 21.57
N ASN A 113 9.24 -20.57 21.45
CA ASN A 113 10.49 -21.12 20.92
C ASN A 113 10.46 -21.36 19.40
N SER A 114 9.30 -21.28 18.75
CA SER A 114 9.18 -21.53 17.30
C SER A 114 9.40 -20.28 16.46
N ILE A 115 9.23 -19.09 17.04
CA ILE A 115 9.42 -17.81 16.35
C ILE A 115 10.90 -17.41 16.41
N ASP A 116 11.57 -17.37 15.26
CA ASP A 116 12.95 -16.87 15.13
C ASP A 116 12.97 -15.42 14.63
N PRO A 117 13.32 -14.43 15.47
CA PRO A 117 13.39 -13.03 15.08
C PRO A 117 14.38 -12.72 13.95
N ARG A 118 15.35 -13.62 13.68
CA ARG A 118 16.37 -13.41 12.65
C ARG A 118 15.84 -13.64 11.24
N LYS A 119 14.86 -14.55 11.09
CA LYS A 119 14.24 -14.88 9.79
C LYS A 119 13.16 -13.91 9.35
N ILE A 120 12.86 -12.90 10.18
CA ILE A 120 11.82 -11.91 9.92
C ILE A 120 12.02 -11.16 8.60
N GLN A 121 13.27 -10.89 8.22
CA GLN A 121 13.57 -10.14 6.99
C GLN A 121 13.27 -10.93 5.71
N GLU A 122 13.28 -12.26 5.80
CA GLU A 122 13.02 -13.19 4.69
C GLU A 122 11.51 -13.31 4.39
N ILE A 123 10.65 -12.87 5.31
CA ILE A 123 9.20 -12.97 5.13
C ILE A 123 8.75 -11.95 4.08
N ASP A 124 8.30 -12.48 2.95
CA ASP A 124 7.66 -11.69 1.90
C ASP A 124 6.29 -11.19 2.36
N LEU A 125 6.09 -9.88 2.33
CA LEU A 125 4.84 -9.19 2.66
C LEU A 125 4.15 -8.59 1.42
N GLY A 126 4.67 -8.89 0.23
CA GLY A 126 4.20 -8.32 -1.03
C GLY A 126 4.64 -6.88 -1.27
N ASP A 127 4.09 -6.31 -2.34
CA ASP A 127 4.35 -4.94 -2.76
C ASP A 127 3.47 -3.94 -1.99
N ILE A 128 3.83 -3.75 -0.72
CA ILE A 128 3.24 -2.74 0.17
C ILE A 128 4.20 -1.57 0.40
N GLU A 129 3.65 -0.45 0.85
CA GLU A 129 4.43 0.75 1.13
C GLU A 129 5.54 0.49 2.18
N PRO A 130 6.76 1.02 2.01
CA PRO A 130 7.88 0.74 2.90
C PRO A 130 7.61 1.00 4.39
N ARG A 131 6.87 2.05 4.75
CA ARG A 131 6.53 2.35 6.15
C ARG A 131 5.55 1.36 6.74
N LEU A 132 4.50 0.99 6.00
CA LEU A 132 3.59 -0.08 6.39
C LEU A 132 4.36 -1.38 6.61
N ARG A 133 5.23 -1.76 5.66
CA ARG A 133 6.10 -2.94 5.77
C ARG A 133 6.95 -2.90 7.03
N GLN A 134 7.50 -1.73 7.37
CA GLN A 134 8.33 -1.56 8.55
C GLN A 134 7.53 -1.74 9.85
N ALA A 135 6.33 -1.16 9.92
CA ALA A 135 5.46 -1.23 11.09
C ALA A 135 4.90 -2.65 11.34
N THR A 136 4.63 -3.40 10.27
CA THR A 136 3.93 -4.71 10.35
C THR A 136 4.89 -5.89 10.40
N ARG A 137 6.19 -5.65 10.20
CA ARG A 137 7.22 -6.69 10.13
C ARG A 137 7.26 -7.58 11.38
N SER A 138 7.09 -6.99 12.56
CA SER A 138 7.06 -7.73 13.83
C SER A 138 5.86 -8.67 13.92
N PHE A 139 4.70 -8.29 13.39
CA PHE A 139 3.50 -9.14 13.35
C PHE A 139 3.70 -10.33 12.40
N ALA A 140 4.30 -10.11 11.24
CA ALA A 140 4.59 -11.17 10.28
C ALA A 140 5.38 -12.34 10.90
N SER A 141 6.29 -12.03 11.85
CA SER A 141 7.07 -13.04 12.56
C SER A 141 6.21 -14.04 13.34
N LEU A 142 5.09 -13.58 13.89
CA LEU A 142 4.16 -14.40 14.67
C LEU A 142 3.48 -15.47 13.81
N PHE A 143 3.38 -15.20 12.51
CA PHE A 143 2.68 -16.06 11.54
C PHE A 143 3.64 -16.85 10.66
N SER A 144 4.96 -16.72 10.86
CA SER A 144 5.97 -17.38 10.02
C SER A 144 5.85 -18.92 9.98
N GLY A 145 5.35 -19.53 11.06
CA GLY A 145 5.06 -20.98 11.13
C GLY A 145 3.62 -21.37 10.83
N ILE A 146 2.77 -20.42 10.40
CA ILE A 146 1.32 -20.62 10.18
C ILE A 146 0.96 -20.03 8.80
N PRO A 147 1.18 -20.78 7.70
CA PRO A 147 1.06 -20.25 6.33
C PRO A 147 -0.30 -19.60 6.02
N ASP A 148 -1.39 -20.20 6.47
CA ASP A 148 -2.75 -19.68 6.23
C ASP A 148 -2.94 -18.31 6.88
N MET A 149 -2.53 -18.16 8.14
CA MET A 149 -2.60 -16.89 8.86
C MET A 149 -1.66 -15.83 8.27
N LEU A 150 -0.50 -16.24 7.75
CA LEU A 150 0.39 -15.33 7.03
C LEU A 150 -0.24 -14.84 5.72
N ASN A 151 -0.98 -15.70 5.01
CA ASN A 151 -1.71 -15.32 3.80
C ASN A 151 -2.88 -14.38 4.11
N GLU A 152 -3.66 -14.66 5.15
CA GLU A 152 -4.70 -13.74 5.64
C GLU A 152 -4.10 -12.39 6.03
N PHE A 153 -2.95 -12.39 6.71
CA PHE A 153 -2.26 -11.16 7.07
C PHE A 153 -1.77 -10.39 5.84
N ARG A 154 -1.26 -11.07 4.80
CA ARG A 154 -0.92 -10.43 3.51
C ARG A 154 -2.12 -9.80 2.84
N ASP A 155 -3.27 -10.49 2.84
CA ASP A 155 -4.51 -9.96 2.29
C ASP A 155 -5.01 -8.74 3.06
N PHE A 156 -4.91 -8.75 4.39
CA PHE A 156 -5.16 -7.58 5.23
C PHE A 156 -4.22 -6.42 4.86
N LEU A 157 -2.91 -6.66 4.78
CA LEU A 157 -1.93 -5.63 4.43
C LEU A 157 -2.15 -5.04 3.04
N ARG A 158 -2.58 -5.86 2.07
CA ARG A 158 -2.91 -5.40 0.73
C ARG A 158 -4.09 -4.43 0.76
N LYS A 159 -5.20 -4.82 1.40
CA LYS A 159 -6.40 -3.97 1.52
C LYS A 159 -6.08 -2.67 2.26
N TYR A 160 -5.38 -2.77 3.39
CA TYR A 160 -4.97 -1.60 4.17
C TYR A 160 -4.04 -0.69 3.36
N ASN A 161 -3.14 -1.24 2.54
CA ASN A 161 -2.31 -0.44 1.64
C ASN A 161 -3.12 0.24 0.53
N GLU A 162 -4.14 -0.42 -0.02
CA GLU A 162 -5.07 0.17 -1.00
C GLU A 162 -5.81 1.36 -0.39
N GLU A 163 -6.39 1.22 0.81
CA GLU A 163 -7.04 2.29 1.57
C GLU A 163 -6.08 3.47 1.81
N LEU A 164 -4.84 3.20 2.24
CA LEU A 164 -3.83 4.25 2.42
C LEU A 164 -3.49 5.00 1.13
N VAL A 165 -3.49 4.32 -0.02
CA VAL A 165 -3.25 4.96 -1.32
C VAL A 165 -4.47 5.78 -1.75
N GLU A 166 -5.68 5.28 -1.50
CA GLU A 166 -6.92 6.02 -1.74
C GLU A 166 -6.97 7.32 -0.93
N GLU A 167 -6.75 7.26 0.38
CA GLU A 167 -6.69 8.46 1.24
C GLU A 167 -5.63 9.45 0.74
N ARG A 168 -4.46 8.96 0.30
CA ARG A 168 -3.41 9.83 -0.28
C ARG A 168 -3.82 10.43 -1.61
N SER A 169 -4.58 9.71 -2.42
CA SER A 169 -5.07 10.19 -3.72
C SER A 169 -5.99 11.41 -3.57
N GLU A 170 -6.71 11.52 -2.45
CA GLU A 170 -7.58 12.63 -2.09
C GLU A 170 -6.84 13.88 -1.59
N THR A 171 -5.54 13.77 -1.27
CA THR A 171 -4.73 14.93 -0.91
C THR A 171 -4.47 15.82 -2.14
N ILE A 172 -4.18 17.11 -1.94
CA ILE A 172 -3.82 18.01 -3.04
C ILE A 172 -2.60 17.48 -3.82
N GLU A 173 -1.61 16.91 -3.13
CA GLU A 173 -0.49 16.23 -3.79
C GLU A 173 -0.97 15.05 -4.66
N GLY A 174 -1.87 14.23 -4.14
CA GLY A 174 -2.45 13.08 -4.85
C GLY A 174 -3.25 13.50 -6.09
N MET A 175 -4.10 14.52 -5.97
CA MET A 175 -4.86 15.10 -7.07
C MET A 175 -3.94 15.66 -8.16
N ILE A 176 -2.85 16.33 -7.78
CA ILE A 176 -1.84 16.84 -8.72
C ILE A 176 -1.15 15.69 -9.45
N VAL A 177 -0.75 14.63 -8.75
CA VAL A 177 -0.13 13.45 -9.39
C VAL A 177 -1.11 12.79 -10.36
N ASN A 178 -2.36 12.57 -9.96
CA ASN A 178 -3.40 12.02 -10.82
C ASN A 178 -3.63 12.90 -12.07
N ALA A 179 -3.65 14.22 -11.92
CA ALA A 179 -3.78 15.15 -13.03
C ALA A 179 -2.59 15.06 -14.00
N ILE A 180 -1.36 14.94 -13.49
CA ILE A 180 -0.16 14.76 -14.32
C ILE A 180 -0.23 13.49 -15.17
N PHE A 181 -0.61 12.36 -14.57
CA PHE A 181 -0.73 11.09 -15.28
C PHE A 181 -1.86 11.12 -16.33
N SER A 182 -3.01 11.69 -15.99
CA SER A 182 -4.12 11.88 -16.92
C SER A 182 -3.74 12.72 -18.14
N LEU A 183 -3.03 13.84 -17.93
CA LEU A 183 -2.53 14.66 -19.04
C LEU A 183 -1.50 13.90 -19.89
N LYS A 184 -0.67 13.07 -19.26
CA LYS A 184 0.31 12.24 -19.98
C LYS A 184 -0.36 11.18 -20.85
N GLU A 185 -1.40 10.52 -20.33
CA GLU A 185 -2.21 9.53 -21.06
C GLU A 185 -2.95 10.14 -22.25
N GLU A 186 -3.38 11.40 -22.14
CA GLU A 186 -3.97 12.18 -23.23
C GLU A 186 -2.96 12.67 -24.28
N GLY A 187 -1.67 12.33 -24.12
CA GLY A 187 -0.63 12.62 -25.11
C GLY A 187 0.05 13.98 -24.95
N TYR A 188 -0.13 14.67 -23.82
CA TYR A 188 0.59 15.93 -23.59
C TYR A 188 2.11 15.67 -23.50
N GLU A 189 2.86 16.23 -24.44
CA GLU A 189 4.33 16.18 -24.41
C GLU A 189 4.92 17.13 -23.37
N ARG A 190 4.28 18.29 -23.17
CA ARG A 190 4.72 19.36 -22.28
C ARG A 190 3.60 19.72 -21.32
N ILE A 191 3.69 19.21 -20.10
CA ILE A 191 2.71 19.45 -19.05
C ILE A 191 3.16 20.64 -18.19
N THR A 192 2.39 21.74 -18.22
CA THR A 192 2.66 22.96 -17.44
C THR A 192 1.90 22.96 -16.12
N SER A 193 2.30 23.86 -15.21
CA SER A 193 1.54 24.07 -13.96
C SER A 193 0.13 24.63 -14.19
N SER A 194 -0.11 25.28 -15.33
CA SER A 194 -1.45 25.74 -15.71
C SER A 194 -2.34 24.59 -16.15
N ASP A 195 -1.82 23.67 -16.96
CA ASP A 195 -2.55 22.48 -17.40
C ASP A 195 -2.96 21.61 -16.21
N ILE A 196 -2.03 21.40 -15.28
CA ILE A 196 -2.28 20.65 -14.04
C ILE A 196 -3.34 21.36 -13.19
N ALA A 197 -3.23 22.69 -13.00
CA ALA A 197 -4.20 23.44 -12.20
C ALA A 197 -5.60 23.36 -12.82
N PHE A 198 -5.70 23.47 -14.15
CA PHE A 198 -6.96 23.32 -14.88
C PHE A 198 -7.54 21.92 -14.68
N ARG A 199 -6.73 20.86 -14.88
CA ARG A 199 -7.18 19.47 -14.72
C ARG A 199 -7.62 19.17 -13.29
N VAL A 200 -6.94 19.71 -12.28
CA VAL A 200 -7.35 19.54 -10.89
C VAL A 200 -8.70 20.21 -10.61
N LYS A 201 -8.94 21.41 -11.15
CA LYS A 201 -10.24 22.09 -11.04
C LYS A 201 -11.34 21.29 -11.72
N GLU A 202 -11.10 20.87 -12.94
CA GLU A 202 -12.04 20.12 -13.77
C GLU A 202 -12.44 18.79 -13.12
N ARG A 203 -11.45 18.01 -12.63
CA ARG A 203 -11.68 16.65 -12.14
C ARG A 203 -12.08 16.56 -10.68
N PHE A 204 -11.63 17.48 -9.83
CA PHE A 204 -11.81 17.41 -8.38
C PHE A 204 -12.56 18.60 -7.78
N GLY A 205 -12.96 19.59 -8.59
CA GLY A 205 -13.75 20.74 -8.12
C GLY A 205 -13.00 21.74 -7.22
N ILE A 206 -11.66 21.68 -7.17
CA ILE A 206 -10.85 22.54 -6.29
C ILE A 206 -10.60 23.92 -6.93
N GLU A 207 -11.54 24.85 -6.80
CA GLU A 207 -11.47 26.15 -7.49
C GLU A 207 -10.25 27.02 -7.11
N ARG A 208 -9.78 26.91 -5.87
CA ARG A 208 -8.72 27.75 -5.29
C ARG A 208 -7.30 27.36 -5.71
N ILE A 209 -7.12 26.27 -6.47
CA ILE A 209 -5.79 25.88 -6.93
C ILE A 209 -5.29 26.81 -8.04
N THR A 210 -4.07 27.33 -7.89
CA THR A 210 -3.42 28.23 -8.85
C THR A 210 -2.15 27.59 -9.43
N PRO A 211 -1.71 27.98 -10.64
CA PRO A 211 -0.45 27.48 -11.21
C PRO A 211 0.77 27.71 -10.29
N GLN A 212 0.77 28.81 -9.54
CA GLN A 212 1.80 29.12 -8.55
C GLN A 212 1.78 28.12 -7.38
N SER A 213 0.58 27.78 -6.87
CA SER A 213 0.43 26.76 -5.82
C SER A 213 0.86 25.37 -6.31
N VAL A 214 0.46 24.97 -7.51
CA VAL A 214 0.93 23.73 -8.16
C VAL A 214 2.45 23.72 -8.23
N GLY A 215 3.08 24.83 -8.60
CA GLY A 215 4.53 24.96 -8.62
C GLY A 215 5.22 24.70 -7.27
N LYS A 216 4.57 24.97 -6.13
CA LYS A 216 5.07 24.64 -4.79
C LYS A 216 4.95 23.14 -4.50
N TYR A 217 3.82 22.53 -4.84
CA TYR A 217 3.60 21.10 -4.68
C TYR A 217 4.50 20.26 -5.59
N LEU A 218 4.73 20.67 -6.84
CA LEU A 218 5.70 20.01 -7.72
C LEU A 218 7.10 19.99 -7.08
N LYS A 219 7.50 21.08 -6.42
CA LYS A 219 8.78 21.13 -5.69
C LYS A 219 8.80 20.18 -4.50
N SER A 220 7.73 20.10 -3.69
CA SER A 220 7.67 19.17 -2.55
C SER A 220 7.65 17.71 -2.98
N LEU A 221 7.07 17.42 -4.15
CA LEU A 221 7.07 16.09 -4.78
C LEU A 221 8.41 15.75 -5.46
N GLY A 222 9.36 16.68 -5.53
CA GLY A 222 10.65 16.49 -6.21
C GLY A 222 10.56 16.54 -7.74
N ILE A 223 9.45 16.99 -8.30
CA ILE A 223 9.24 17.12 -9.75
C ILE A 223 9.95 18.38 -10.24
N GLU A 224 11.01 18.18 -11.01
CA GLU A 224 11.75 19.26 -11.67
C GLU A 224 10.97 19.85 -12.84
N ARG A 225 11.27 21.11 -13.14
CA ARG A 225 10.66 21.84 -14.26
C ARG A 225 11.74 22.46 -15.13
N LYS A 226 11.57 22.35 -16.44
CA LYS A 226 12.43 23.01 -17.43
C LYS A 226 11.71 24.21 -18.02
N ARG A 227 12.45 25.30 -18.24
CA ARG A 227 11.96 26.46 -18.98
C ARG A 227 12.21 26.24 -20.47
N ASP A 228 11.22 26.48 -21.30
CA ASP A 228 11.40 26.69 -22.73
C ASP A 228 10.62 27.93 -23.14
N ARG A 229 11.33 28.89 -23.76
CA ARG A 229 10.83 30.24 -24.06
C ARG A 229 10.16 30.87 -22.82
N ASP A 230 8.84 31.00 -22.85
CA ASP A 230 8.03 31.68 -21.84
C ASP A 230 7.29 30.73 -20.88
N GLN A 231 7.38 29.42 -21.08
CA GLN A 231 6.65 28.46 -20.25
C GLN A 231 7.59 27.49 -19.52
N ARG A 232 7.11 26.98 -18.38
CA ARG A 232 7.78 25.92 -17.60
C ARG A 232 6.91 24.67 -17.62
N TYR A 233 7.52 23.56 -18.04
CA TYR A 233 6.88 22.24 -18.03
C TYR A 233 7.66 21.28 -17.14
N ILE A 234 6.98 20.24 -16.66
CA ILE A 234 7.60 19.21 -15.83
C ILE A 234 8.60 18.38 -16.64
N ILE A 235 9.65 17.88 -15.98
CA ILE A 235 10.55 16.90 -16.56
C ILE A 235 10.06 15.51 -16.15
N TRP A 236 9.67 14.69 -17.12
CA TRP A 236 9.25 13.31 -16.86
C TRP A 236 10.46 12.44 -16.52
N LYS A 237 10.65 12.13 -15.24
CA LYS A 237 11.65 11.16 -14.77
C LYS A 237 10.94 9.87 -14.41
N GLU A 238 11.12 8.83 -15.23
CA GLU A 238 10.39 7.56 -15.14
C GLU A 238 10.41 6.95 -13.72
N ASN A 239 11.58 6.87 -13.08
CA ASN A 239 11.70 6.33 -11.72
C ASN A 239 10.93 7.14 -10.66
N LEU A 240 10.95 8.47 -10.79
CA LEU A 240 10.22 9.35 -9.87
C LEU A 240 8.71 9.22 -10.10
N MET A 241 8.27 9.25 -11.36
CA MET A 241 6.85 9.13 -11.70
C MET A 241 6.30 7.77 -11.27
N ASN A 242 7.04 6.68 -11.48
CA ASN A 242 6.68 5.36 -11.00
C ASN A 242 6.54 5.30 -9.46
N LYS A 243 7.46 5.94 -8.73
CA LYS A 243 7.36 6.05 -7.26
C LYS A 243 6.14 6.87 -6.83
N LEU A 244 5.84 7.96 -7.53
CA LEU A 244 4.68 8.82 -7.23
C LEU A 244 3.36 8.13 -7.59
N GLY A 245 3.30 7.42 -8.72
CA GLY A 245 2.14 6.62 -9.13
C GLY A 245 1.80 5.56 -8.09
N ARG A 246 2.79 4.74 -7.67
CA ARG A 246 2.58 3.74 -6.60
C ARG A 246 2.08 4.33 -5.28
N ARG A 247 2.37 5.61 -5.03
CA ARG A 247 2.05 6.27 -3.76
C ARG A 247 0.68 6.95 -3.75
N TYR A 248 0.21 7.41 -4.91
CA TYR A 248 -0.93 8.33 -5.02
C TYR A 248 -2.01 7.89 -6.00
N ILE A 249 -1.78 6.83 -6.79
CA ILE A 249 -2.73 6.35 -7.80
C ILE A 249 -3.16 4.93 -7.41
N PRO A 250 -4.42 4.72 -7.01
CA PRO A 250 -4.96 3.39 -6.74
C PRO A 250 -4.78 2.46 -7.95
N GLY A 251 -4.30 1.24 -7.70
CA GLY A 251 -4.10 0.24 -8.76
C GLY A 251 -2.95 0.53 -9.74
N PHE A 252 -2.05 1.46 -9.43
CA PHE A 252 -0.94 1.82 -10.31
C PHE A 252 0.05 0.67 -10.57
N VAL A 253 0.44 0.48 -11.83
CA VAL A 253 1.36 -0.57 -12.28
C VAL A 253 2.53 0.09 -13.00
N THR A 254 3.76 -0.21 -12.58
CA THR A 254 4.97 0.37 -13.20
C THR A 254 5.34 -0.30 -14.51
N SER A 255 5.76 0.50 -15.48
CA SER A 255 6.39 0.10 -16.76
C SER A 255 7.71 -0.68 -16.57
N VAL A 256 8.41 -0.46 -15.45
CA VAL A 256 9.81 -0.90 -15.19
C VAL A 256 9.94 -2.34 -14.67
N THR A 257 8.84 -3.08 -14.48
CA THR A 257 8.90 -4.51 -14.12
C THR A 257 9.34 -5.42 -15.29
N SER A 258 10.09 -4.87 -16.26
CA SER A 258 10.54 -5.52 -17.49
C SER A 258 12.07 -5.62 -17.65
N VAL A 259 12.90 -4.96 -16.82
CA VAL A 259 14.36 -4.98 -17.02
C VAL A 259 15.15 -4.91 -15.71
N THR A 260 15.17 -5.99 -14.91
CA THR A 260 16.37 -6.41 -14.14
C THR A 260 16.16 -7.81 -13.52
N SER A 261 16.35 -8.86 -14.31
CA SER A 261 16.79 -10.17 -13.81
C SER A 261 18.25 -10.31 -14.20
N ASN A 262 19.14 -9.67 -13.43
CA ASN A 262 20.57 -9.79 -13.68
C ASN A 262 21.06 -11.13 -13.12
N SER A 263 21.52 -11.96 -14.04
CA SER A 263 22.32 -13.17 -13.84
C SER A 263 23.49 -12.94 -12.89
N GLY A 264 23.50 -13.66 -11.77
CA GLY A 264 24.64 -13.82 -10.87
C GLY A 264 24.76 -15.29 -10.50
N LYS A 265 25.89 -15.89 -10.89
CA LYS A 265 26.24 -17.32 -10.83
C LYS A 265 26.07 -17.95 -9.44
N LEU A 266 25.54 -19.18 -9.40
CA LEU A 266 25.71 -20.13 -8.31
C LEU A 266 26.65 -21.23 -8.83
N GLU A 267 27.81 -21.37 -8.17
CA GLU A 267 28.74 -22.48 -8.36
C GLU A 267 28.28 -23.71 -7.56
N ASP A 268 28.58 -24.86 -8.14
CA ASP A 268 28.36 -26.27 -7.77
C ASP A 268 28.21 -26.60 -6.28
N TYR A 269 27.17 -27.39 -5.95
CA TYR A 269 27.27 -28.61 -5.13
C TYR A 269 26.17 -29.60 -5.53
N ASP A 270 26.59 -30.81 -5.89
CA ASP A 270 25.81 -31.98 -6.30
C ASP A 270 25.41 -32.82 -5.07
N GLU A 271 24.18 -33.34 -5.03
CA GLU A 271 23.79 -34.67 -4.54
C GLU A 271 22.25 -34.87 -4.53
N GLY A 272 21.75 -35.45 -5.63
CA GLY A 272 20.73 -36.51 -5.69
C GLY A 272 19.40 -36.42 -4.92
N PHE A 273 18.36 -35.81 -5.51
CA PHE A 273 16.95 -36.24 -5.42
C PHE A 273 16.15 -35.74 -6.65
N PRO A 274 15.22 -36.51 -7.24
CA PRO A 274 14.42 -36.04 -8.37
C PRO A 274 13.31 -35.11 -7.88
N HIS A 275 13.57 -33.79 -7.88
CA HIS A 275 12.53 -32.79 -7.68
C HIS A 275 11.85 -32.46 -9.01
N ALA A 276 10.56 -32.78 -9.09
CA ALA A 276 9.67 -32.26 -10.11
C ALA A 276 9.70 -30.72 -10.10
N ASN A 277 9.98 -30.13 -11.25
CA ASN A 277 10.01 -28.67 -11.44
C ASN A 277 8.64 -28.06 -11.12
N VAL A 278 8.51 -27.48 -9.93
CA VAL A 278 7.42 -26.55 -9.61
C VAL A 278 7.86 -25.17 -10.10
N THR A 279 7.60 -24.89 -11.38
CA THR A 279 7.74 -23.56 -11.97
C THR A 279 6.64 -22.64 -11.44
N ASN A 280 6.96 -21.87 -10.39
CA ASN A 280 6.17 -20.70 -10.00
C ASN A 280 6.40 -19.58 -11.01
N VAL A 281 5.51 -19.47 -12.02
CA VAL A 281 5.54 -18.40 -13.01
C VAL A 281 4.26 -17.59 -12.87
N THR A 282 4.32 -16.41 -12.23
CA THR A 282 3.25 -15.40 -12.34
C THR A 282 3.87 -14.06 -12.70
N HIS A 283 4.24 -13.91 -13.96
CA HIS A 283 4.50 -12.62 -14.60
C HIS A 283 3.75 -12.60 -15.93
N VAL A 284 2.58 -11.95 -15.98
CA VAL A 284 1.88 -11.70 -17.24
C VAL A 284 2.40 -10.41 -17.84
N THR A 285 3.08 -10.48 -18.98
CA THR A 285 3.72 -9.33 -19.64
C THR A 285 2.69 -8.53 -20.45
N GLN A 286 2.99 -7.26 -20.78
CA GLN A 286 2.16 -6.49 -21.72
C GLN A 286 2.04 -7.19 -23.08
N GLU A 287 3.06 -7.93 -23.50
CA GLU A 287 3.04 -8.75 -24.71
C GLU A 287 2.00 -9.88 -24.61
N THR A 288 1.90 -10.56 -23.46
CA THR A 288 0.85 -11.57 -23.22
C THR A 288 -0.55 -10.95 -23.26
N VAL A 289 -0.73 -9.75 -22.70
CA VAL A 289 -2.02 -9.04 -22.77
C VAL A 289 -2.38 -8.68 -24.21
N GLN A 290 -1.41 -8.23 -25.02
CA GLN A 290 -1.63 -7.92 -26.44
C GLN A 290 -1.97 -9.17 -27.25
N LYS A 291 -1.22 -10.26 -27.07
CA LYS A 291 -1.50 -11.56 -27.73
C LYS A 291 -2.88 -12.08 -27.36
N PHE A 292 -3.26 -11.95 -26.08
CA PHE A 292 -4.58 -12.32 -25.59
C PHE A 292 -5.69 -11.50 -26.26
N ILE A 293 -5.59 -10.16 -26.27
CA ILE A 293 -6.57 -9.30 -26.94
C ILE A 293 -6.65 -9.59 -28.43
N GLN A 294 -5.51 -9.85 -29.09
CA GLN A 294 -5.47 -10.19 -30.50
C GLN A 294 -6.22 -11.50 -30.81
N GLN A 295 -6.04 -12.54 -29.98
CA GLN A 295 -6.77 -13.80 -30.13
C GLN A 295 -8.26 -13.65 -29.80
N LEU A 296 -8.61 -12.89 -28.76
CA LEU A 296 -10.00 -12.57 -28.45
C LEU A 296 -10.72 -11.91 -29.64
N GLU A 297 -10.04 -10.99 -30.31
CA GLU A 297 -10.58 -10.26 -31.48
C GLU A 297 -10.72 -11.14 -32.74
N GLN A 298 -9.94 -12.23 -32.83
CA GLN A 298 -10.05 -13.21 -33.91
C GLN A 298 -11.16 -14.24 -33.68
N GLU A 299 -11.47 -14.55 -32.42
CA GLU A 299 -12.40 -15.63 -32.04
C GLU A 299 -13.76 -15.13 -31.54
N ARG A 300 -13.98 -13.82 -31.49
CA ARG A 300 -15.27 -13.22 -31.13
C ARG A 300 -16.36 -13.55 -32.16
N GLY A 301 -17.61 -13.59 -31.71
CA GLY A 301 -18.78 -13.75 -32.57
C GLY A 301 -19.04 -12.51 -33.43
N ASP A 302 -19.96 -12.65 -34.39
CA ASP A 302 -20.41 -11.55 -35.26
C ASP A 302 -21.03 -10.38 -34.46
N ASP A 303 -21.50 -10.66 -33.25
CA ASP A 303 -22.00 -9.69 -32.26
C ASP A 303 -20.88 -8.88 -31.56
N GLY A 304 -19.62 -9.22 -31.83
CA GLY A 304 -18.45 -8.60 -31.21
C GLY A 304 -18.15 -9.09 -29.80
N LEU A 305 -18.89 -10.10 -29.30
CA LEU A 305 -18.77 -10.65 -27.96
C LEU A 305 -18.04 -12.00 -27.98
N ILE A 306 -17.45 -12.37 -26.84
CA ILE A 306 -16.83 -13.68 -26.64
C ILE A 306 -17.27 -14.30 -25.30
N ASP A 307 -17.51 -15.60 -25.30
CA ASP A 307 -17.86 -16.33 -24.08
C ASP A 307 -16.71 -16.34 -23.08
N PHE A 308 -17.03 -16.18 -21.80
CA PHE A 308 -16.05 -16.19 -20.71
C PHE A 308 -15.23 -17.50 -20.71
N GLU A 309 -15.87 -18.64 -20.98
CA GLU A 309 -15.20 -19.94 -21.07
C GLU A 309 -14.17 -19.99 -22.20
N LYS A 310 -14.51 -19.45 -23.38
CA LYS A 310 -13.56 -19.33 -24.50
C LYS A 310 -12.39 -18.40 -24.16
N ALA A 311 -12.65 -17.29 -23.47
CA ALA A 311 -11.60 -16.41 -23.01
C ALA A 311 -10.65 -17.11 -22.00
N VAL A 312 -11.17 -18.02 -21.18
CA VAL A 312 -10.35 -18.88 -20.30
C VAL A 312 -9.50 -19.84 -21.12
N ASP A 313 -10.04 -20.47 -22.15
CA ASP A 313 -9.30 -21.38 -23.03
C ASP A 313 -8.15 -20.66 -23.75
N ILE A 314 -8.39 -19.44 -24.25
CA ILE A 314 -7.37 -18.60 -24.87
C ILE A 314 -6.25 -18.28 -23.86
N CYS A 315 -6.60 -17.95 -22.60
CA CYS A 315 -5.60 -17.74 -21.54
C CYS A 315 -4.73 -18.99 -21.31
N LEU A 316 -5.35 -20.18 -21.26
CA LEU A 316 -4.63 -21.44 -21.08
C LEU A 316 -3.69 -21.73 -22.26
N SER A 317 -4.12 -21.46 -23.50
CA SER A 317 -3.29 -21.61 -24.69
C SER A 317 -2.08 -20.68 -24.71
N LEU A 318 -2.18 -19.52 -24.05
CA LEU A 318 -1.09 -18.56 -23.87
C LEU A 318 -0.22 -18.84 -22.63
N GLY A 319 -0.46 -19.95 -21.93
CA GLY A 319 0.31 -20.34 -20.75
C GLY A 319 0.03 -19.48 -19.51
N ILE A 320 -1.15 -18.86 -19.42
CA ILE A 320 -1.54 -18.04 -18.28
C ILE A 320 -2.08 -18.96 -17.15
N PRO A 321 -1.41 -19.02 -15.98
CA PRO A 321 -1.69 -20.04 -14.95
C PRO A 321 -2.96 -19.78 -14.13
N GLN A 322 -3.49 -18.55 -14.13
CA GLN A 322 -4.73 -18.18 -13.44
C GLN A 322 -5.67 -17.39 -14.38
N PRO A 323 -6.29 -18.05 -15.38
CA PRO A 323 -7.13 -17.41 -16.40
C PRO A 323 -8.23 -16.50 -15.84
N THR A 324 -9.03 -16.99 -14.91
CA THR A 324 -10.15 -16.25 -14.32
C THR A 324 -9.68 -14.99 -13.61
N LYS A 325 -8.57 -15.08 -12.87
CA LYS A 325 -7.98 -13.93 -12.16
C LYS A 325 -7.42 -12.91 -13.15
N PHE A 326 -6.77 -13.38 -14.21
CA PHE A 326 -6.24 -12.54 -15.28
C PHE A 326 -7.35 -11.78 -16.01
N ILE A 327 -8.43 -12.45 -16.40
CA ILE A 327 -9.59 -11.81 -17.06
C ILE A 327 -10.23 -10.76 -16.13
N LYS A 328 -10.43 -11.08 -14.85
CA LYS A 328 -10.96 -10.10 -13.85
C LYS A 328 -10.06 -8.88 -13.67
N GLN A 329 -8.74 -9.04 -13.77
CA GLN A 329 -7.81 -7.90 -13.74
C GLN A 329 -7.96 -7.00 -14.97
N LEU A 330 -8.19 -7.57 -16.16
CA LEU A 330 -8.46 -6.79 -17.37
C LEU A 330 -9.80 -6.07 -17.32
N GLN A 331 -10.82 -6.68 -16.68
CA GLN A 331 -12.10 -6.03 -16.42
C GLN A 331 -11.96 -4.84 -15.45
N ALA A 332 -11.21 -5.01 -14.36
CA ALA A 332 -10.94 -3.93 -13.40
C ALA A 332 -10.22 -2.73 -14.06
N ARG A 333 -9.38 -2.99 -15.06
CA ARG A 333 -8.68 -1.96 -15.85
C ARG A 333 -9.50 -1.39 -17.01
N ARG A 334 -10.76 -1.80 -17.18
CA ARG A 334 -11.63 -1.44 -18.31
C ARG A 334 -11.00 -1.74 -19.67
N ILE A 335 -10.19 -2.80 -19.75
CA ILE A 335 -9.66 -3.33 -21.02
C ILE A 335 -10.66 -4.32 -21.61
N LEU A 336 -11.28 -5.13 -20.74
CA LEU A 336 -12.44 -5.94 -21.06
C LEU A 336 -13.68 -5.40 -20.34
N LEU A 337 -14.83 -5.50 -20.98
CA LEU A 337 -16.13 -5.27 -20.35
C LEU A 337 -16.93 -6.57 -20.38
N GLU A 338 -17.84 -6.72 -19.44
CA GLU A 338 -18.83 -7.80 -19.41
C GLU A 338 -20.23 -7.18 -19.53
N PRO A 339 -20.69 -6.84 -20.75
CA PRO A 339 -21.99 -6.22 -20.96
C PRO A 339 -23.15 -7.15 -20.58
N PHE A 340 -22.94 -8.47 -20.65
CA PHE A 340 -23.88 -9.48 -20.21
C PHE A 340 -23.16 -10.56 -19.40
N PRO A 341 -23.82 -11.20 -18.42
CA PRO A 341 -23.21 -12.27 -17.64
C PRO A 341 -22.61 -13.37 -18.54
N GLY A 342 -21.31 -13.62 -18.40
CA GLY A 342 -20.57 -14.62 -19.17
C GLY A 342 -20.17 -14.19 -20.58
N LYS A 343 -20.42 -12.95 -21.00
CA LYS A 343 -20.05 -12.41 -22.32
C LYS A 343 -19.10 -11.23 -22.17
N LEU A 344 -17.92 -11.32 -22.80
CA LEU A 344 -16.87 -10.32 -22.74
C LEU A 344 -16.76 -9.55 -24.06
N GLU A 345 -16.36 -8.29 -23.98
CA GLU A 345 -15.95 -7.47 -25.12
C GLU A 345 -14.67 -6.69 -24.81
N VAL A 346 -13.89 -6.36 -25.84
CA VAL A 346 -12.74 -5.47 -25.69
C VAL A 346 -13.22 -4.02 -25.68
N TRP A 347 -12.84 -3.26 -24.66
CA TRP A 347 -13.21 -1.87 -24.55
C TRP A 347 -12.46 -1.01 -25.57
N ARG A 348 -13.20 -0.27 -26.40
CA ARG A 348 -12.64 0.54 -27.51
C ARG A 348 -12.72 2.05 -27.29
N GLY A 349 -13.06 2.50 -26.08
CA GLY A 349 -13.34 3.92 -25.82
C GLY A 349 -14.67 4.38 -26.45
N ARG A 350 -15.22 5.51 -25.96
CA ARG A 350 -16.36 6.14 -26.64
C ARG A 350 -15.87 6.74 -27.96
N LYS A 351 -16.50 6.38 -29.08
CA LYS A 351 -16.38 7.13 -30.34
C LYS A 351 -16.92 8.54 -30.19
#